data_AF-A0AAN0NEB5-F1
#
_entry.id   AF-A0AAN0NEB5-F1
#
_cell.length_a   1.000
_cell.length_b   1.000
_cell.length_c   1.000
_cell.angle_alpha   90.00
_cell.angle_beta   90.00
_cell.angle_gamma   90.00
#
_symmetry.space_group_name_H-M   'P 1'
#
loop_
_entity.id
_entity.type
_entity.pdbx_description
1 polymer ?
#
loop_
_entity_poly.entity_id
_entity_poly.type
_entity_poly.pdbx_seq_one_letter_code
_entity_poly.pdbx_strand_id
1 'polypeptide(L)'
;MFYDMYRLIDNVSKQTRINLDAHAYVTLIDHINFAMERHRSGQDIKNLMNYDLQILYGDEFQFGTRLLELVNTKYQIEMPDDEIGFLTMHIVNGAHADIKNQSSILTDTVLNCLNIVRDYYLISLKLEEAKNTTYYNSHKNARPTGTERHTN
;
A
#
# COMPACT_ATOMS: atom_id res chain seq x y z
N MET A 1 21.85 -1.70 20.68
CA MET A 1 20.67 -1.76 19.79
C MET A 1 20.48 -0.47 18.97
N PHE A 2 20.20 0.70 19.55
CA PHE A 2 20.02 1.93 18.75
C PHE A 2 21.27 2.28 17.90
N TYR A 3 22.45 2.37 18.54
CA TYR A 3 23.71 2.66 17.83
C TYR A 3 24.04 1.60 16.78
N ASP A 4 23.74 0.34 17.06
CA ASP A 4 23.92 -0.77 16.13
C ASP A 4 23.08 -0.60 14.87
N MET A 5 21.81 -0.24 15.03
CA MET A 5 20.88 -0.02 13.93
C MET A 5 21.28 1.21 13.11
N TYR A 6 21.63 2.31 13.79
CA TYR A 6 22.18 3.50 13.14
C TYR A 6 23.37 3.16 12.24
N ARG A 7 24.30 2.33 12.72
CA ARG A 7 25.47 1.88 11.94
C ARG A 7 25.10 1.02 10.74
N LEU A 8 24.04 0.22 10.81
CA LEU A 8 23.54 -0.53 9.65
C LEU A 8 22.97 0.42 8.60
N ILE A 9 22.08 1.33 9.00
CA ILE A 9 21.45 2.29 8.10
C ILE A 9 22.50 3.19 7.45
N ASP A 10 23.43 3.75 8.23
CA ASP A 10 24.52 4.61 7.74
C ASP A 10 25.45 3.86 6.76
N ASN A 11 25.69 2.56 6.98
CA ASN A 11 26.47 1.75 6.05
C ASN A 11 25.77 1.62 4.69
N VAL A 12 24.47 1.30 4.70
CA VAL A 12 23.69 1.15 3.45
C VAL A 12 23.54 2.50 2.74
N SER A 13 23.30 3.58 3.48
CA SER A 13 23.23 4.94 2.93
C SER A 13 24.51 5.34 2.18
N LYS A 14 25.68 5.04 2.76
CA LYS A 14 26.97 5.29 2.10
C LYS A 14 27.20 4.45 0.85
N GLN A 15 26.65 3.23 0.80
CA GLN A 15 26.77 2.34 -0.37
C GLN A 15 25.84 2.75 -1.51
N THR A 16 24.64 3.23 -1.19
CA THR A 16 23.58 3.54 -2.16
C THR A 16 23.59 5.01 -2.62
N ARG A 17 24.41 5.88 -2.00
CA ARG A 17 24.44 7.34 -2.23
C ARG A 17 23.11 8.05 -1.93
N ILE A 18 22.19 7.36 -1.26
CA ILE A 18 20.95 7.95 -0.75
C ILE A 18 21.27 8.62 0.59
N ASN A 19 21.17 9.94 0.64
CA ASN A 19 21.35 10.70 1.86
C ASN A 19 20.02 10.76 2.62
N LEU A 20 20.05 10.33 3.87
CA LEU A 20 18.90 10.37 4.77
C LEU A 20 19.05 11.55 5.74
N ASP A 21 17.97 12.27 5.98
CA ASP A 21 17.95 13.28 7.05
C ASP A 21 17.94 12.64 8.44
N ALA A 22 18.16 13.43 9.49
CA ALA A 22 18.19 12.93 10.86
C ALA A 22 16.85 12.32 11.32
N HIS A 23 15.72 12.78 10.77
CA HIS A 23 14.39 12.28 11.12
C HIS A 23 14.16 10.87 10.54
N ALA A 24 14.64 10.62 9.34
CA ALA A 24 14.60 9.33 8.66
C ALA A 24 15.31 8.25 9.46
N TYR A 25 16.48 8.56 10.05
CA TYR A 25 17.18 7.62 10.92
C TYR A 25 16.33 7.22 12.13
N VAL A 26 15.66 8.18 12.76
CA VAL A 26 14.81 7.90 13.93
C VAL A 26 13.62 7.00 13.54
N THR A 27 12.89 7.38 12.50
CA THR A 27 11.69 6.65 12.05
C THR A 27 12.00 5.26 11.53
N LEU A 28 13.11 5.08 10.80
CA LEU A 28 13.58 3.75 10.37
C LEU A 28 13.94 2.86 11.56
N ILE A 29 14.67 3.39 12.54
CA ILE A 29 15.06 2.61 13.73
C ILE A 29 13.82 2.16 14.51
N ASP A 30 12.86 3.07 14.72
CA ASP A 30 11.61 2.76 15.40
C ASP A 30 10.79 1.71 14.64
N HIS A 31 10.66 1.87 13.31
CA HIS A 31 9.97 0.90 12.46
C HIS A 31 10.59 -0.49 12.55
N ILE A 32 11.91 -0.60 12.44
CA ILE A 32 12.60 -1.89 12.48
C ILE A 32 12.45 -2.55 13.85
N ASN A 33 12.60 -1.80 14.95
CA ASN A 33 12.40 -2.34 16.28
C ASN A 33 10.99 -2.92 16.44
N PHE A 34 9.98 -2.17 16.02
CA PHE A 34 8.59 -2.62 16.09
C PHE A 34 8.32 -3.81 15.16
N ALA A 35 8.87 -3.82 13.94
CA ALA A 35 8.77 -4.95 13.02
C ALA A 35 9.39 -6.23 13.61
N MET A 36 10.55 -6.12 14.26
CA MET A 36 11.19 -7.25 14.94
C MET A 36 10.35 -7.78 16.11
N GLU A 37 9.75 -6.89 16.92
CA GLU A 37 8.86 -7.27 18.02
C GLU A 37 7.59 -7.96 17.51
N ARG A 38 6.98 -7.42 16.45
CA ARG A 38 5.81 -8.01 15.79
C ARG A 38 6.12 -9.39 15.24
N HIS A 39 7.24 -9.54 14.52
CA HIS A 39 7.63 -10.81 13.94
C HIS A 39 7.85 -11.88 15.01
N ARG A 40 8.56 -11.54 16.10
CA ARG A 40 8.73 -12.44 17.25
C ARG A 40 7.42 -12.86 17.91
N SER A 41 6.39 -12.02 17.79
CA SER A 41 5.05 -12.26 18.31
C SER A 41 4.13 -12.96 17.30
N GLY A 42 4.62 -13.31 16.10
CA GLY A 42 3.83 -13.94 15.03
C GLY A 42 2.83 -12.99 14.37
N GLN A 43 3.07 -11.67 14.41
CA GLN A 43 2.17 -10.61 13.94
C GLN A 43 2.72 -9.89 12.70
N ASP A 44 3.17 -10.67 11.73
CA ASP A 44 3.64 -10.14 10.45
C ASP A 44 2.51 -9.43 9.69
N ILE A 45 2.87 -8.34 9.02
CA ILE A 45 1.93 -7.50 8.26
C ILE A 45 2.27 -7.63 6.79
N LYS A 46 1.24 -7.80 5.95
CA LYS A 46 1.39 -7.86 4.50
C LYS A 46 1.51 -6.47 3.89
N ASN A 47 2.44 -6.31 2.97
CA ASN A 47 2.56 -5.12 2.15
C ASN A 47 2.07 -5.41 0.73
N LEU A 48 0.94 -4.80 0.36
CA LEU A 48 0.30 -5.01 -0.94
C LEU A 48 0.94 -4.19 -2.07
N MET A 49 1.90 -3.32 -1.75
CA MET A 49 2.49 -2.34 -2.67
C MET A 49 3.95 -2.65 -3.02
N ASN A 50 4.51 -3.79 -2.58
CA ASN A 50 5.91 -4.13 -2.84
C ASN A 50 6.29 -4.07 -4.33
N TYR A 51 5.42 -4.58 -5.20
CA TYR A 51 5.64 -4.54 -6.65
C TYR A 51 5.67 -3.10 -7.19
N ASP A 52 4.71 -2.28 -6.78
CA ASP A 52 4.62 -0.88 -7.21
C ASP A 52 5.81 -0.07 -6.70
N LEU A 53 6.21 -0.27 -5.44
CA LEU A 53 7.35 0.39 -4.82
C LEU A 53 8.66 0.00 -5.50
N GLN A 54 8.84 -1.26 -5.90
CA GLN A 54 10.01 -1.70 -6.64
C GLN A 54 10.14 -1.01 -8.01
N ILE A 55 9.02 -0.76 -8.69
CA ILE A 55 9.01 -0.09 -9.99
C ILE A 55 9.23 1.42 -9.84
N LEU A 56 8.58 2.05 -8.87
CA LEU A 56 8.57 3.50 -8.70
C LEU A 56 9.81 4.04 -7.98
N TYR A 57 10.34 3.26 -7.04
CA TYR A 57 11.41 3.67 -6.13
C TYR A 57 12.50 2.59 -6.07
N GLY A 58 13.00 2.16 -7.22
CA GLY A 58 13.91 1.01 -7.33
C GLY A 58 15.18 1.15 -6.49
N ASP A 59 15.76 2.35 -6.41
CA ASP A 59 16.97 2.60 -5.61
C ASP A 59 16.67 2.52 -4.11
N GLU A 60 15.59 3.14 -3.64
CA GLU A 60 15.13 3.05 -2.25
C GLU A 60 14.66 1.63 -1.88
N PHE A 61 14.08 0.90 -2.82
CA PHE A 61 13.68 -0.50 -2.65
C PHE A 61 14.90 -1.40 -2.48
N GLN A 62 15.95 -1.19 -3.29
CA GLN A 62 17.21 -1.89 -3.13
C GLN A 62 17.88 -1.57 -1.79
N PHE A 63 17.82 -0.31 -1.34
CA PHE A 63 18.24 0.08 0.00
C PHE A 63 17.47 -0.71 1.06
N GLY A 64 16.13 -0.70 1.00
CA GLY A 64 15.26 -1.41 1.96
C GLY A 64 15.57 -2.91 2.01
N THR A 65 15.76 -3.52 0.84
CA THR A 65 16.14 -4.94 0.69
C THR A 65 17.46 -5.21 1.41
N ARG A 66 18.50 -4.42 1.12
CA ARG A 66 19.81 -4.60 1.72
C ARG A 66 19.80 -4.37 3.22
N LEU A 67 19.03 -3.39 3.69
CA LEU A 67 18.89 -3.11 5.11
C LEU A 67 18.21 -4.28 5.83
N LEU A 68 17.14 -4.83 5.26
CA LEU A 68 16.44 -6.00 5.82
C LEU A 68 17.38 -7.20 5.97
N GLU A 69 18.17 -7.52 4.94
CA GLU A 69 19.18 -8.59 5.00
C GLU A 69 20.17 -8.41 6.15
N LEU A 70 20.68 -7.19 6.32
CA LEU A 70 21.65 -6.88 7.37
C LEU A 70 21.04 -6.98 8.76
N VAL A 71 19.79 -6.54 8.93
CA VAL A 71 19.05 -6.65 10.18
C VAL A 71 18.79 -8.12 10.50
N ASN A 72 18.24 -8.88 9.55
CA ASN A 72 17.98 -10.31 9.69
C ASN A 72 19.26 -11.07 10.10
N THR A 73 20.37 -10.78 9.43
CA THR A 73 21.69 -11.37 9.76
C THR A 73 22.16 -10.98 11.16
N LYS A 74 22.12 -9.69 11.50
CA LYS A 74 22.67 -9.17 12.77
C LYS A 74 21.90 -9.66 13.98
N TYR A 75 20.57 -9.73 13.87
CA TYR A 75 19.68 -10.07 14.98
C TYR A 75 19.17 -11.50 14.94
N GLN A 76 19.65 -12.32 13.99
CA GLN A 76 19.28 -13.72 13.81
C GLN A 76 17.75 -13.91 13.77
N ILE A 77 17.12 -13.12 12.91
CA ILE A 77 15.67 -13.08 12.69
C ILE A 77 15.40 -13.18 11.19
N GLU A 78 14.22 -13.65 10.81
CA GLU A 78 13.83 -13.82 9.41
C GLU A 78 12.52 -13.07 9.15
N MET A 79 12.58 -11.75 9.28
CA MET A 79 11.42 -10.89 9.00
C MET A 79 11.02 -11.02 7.51
N PRO A 80 9.71 -10.98 7.21
CA PRO A 80 9.21 -11.21 5.84
C PRO A 80 9.58 -10.08 4.88
N ASP A 81 9.66 -10.40 3.59
CA ASP A 81 9.91 -9.44 2.50
C ASP A 81 8.88 -8.31 2.42
N ASP A 82 7.71 -8.49 3.05
CA ASP A 82 6.71 -7.43 3.24
C ASP A 82 7.31 -6.18 3.94
N GLU A 83 8.34 -6.34 4.78
CA GLU A 83 9.04 -5.21 5.43
C GLU A 83 9.85 -4.37 4.44
N ILE A 84 10.26 -4.91 3.30
CA ILE A 84 11.02 -4.15 2.28
C ILE A 84 10.22 -2.94 1.81
N GLY A 85 8.93 -3.12 1.52
CA GLY A 85 8.08 -2.01 1.10
C GLY A 85 7.88 -0.96 2.19
N PHE A 86 7.75 -1.37 3.46
CA PHE A 86 7.64 -0.41 4.55
C PHE A 86 8.93 0.38 4.74
N LEU A 87 10.09 -0.28 4.69
CA LEU A 87 11.39 0.38 4.73
C LEU A 87 11.56 1.35 3.56
N THR A 88 11.17 0.93 2.35
CA THR A 88 11.20 1.77 1.14
C THR A 88 10.41 3.05 1.35
N MET A 89 9.18 2.98 1.89
CA MET A 89 8.37 4.16 2.16
C MET A 89 9.03 5.13 3.15
N HIS A 90 9.65 4.62 4.22
CA HIS A 90 10.42 5.45 5.16
C HIS A 90 11.62 6.12 4.51
N ILE A 91 12.35 5.38 3.66
CA ILE A 91 13.53 5.88 2.95
C ILE A 91 13.14 6.99 1.97
N VAL A 92 12.09 6.80 1.17
CA VAL A 92 11.61 7.83 0.23
C VAL A 92 11.22 9.10 0.99
N ASN A 93 10.49 8.98 2.10
CA ASN A 93 10.14 10.15 2.92
C ASN A 93 11.36 10.86 3.49
N GLY A 94 12.41 10.12 3.85
CA GLY A 94 13.63 10.62 4.47
C GLY A 94 14.71 11.13 3.50
N ALA A 95 14.70 10.66 2.26
CA ALA A 95 15.67 11.03 1.21
C ALA A 95 15.25 12.28 0.44
N HIS A 96 13.94 12.51 0.30
CA HIS A 96 13.37 13.60 -0.49
C HIS A 96 12.99 14.84 0.35
N ALA A 97 13.57 15.02 1.54
CA ALA A 97 13.25 16.13 2.45
C ALA A 97 13.45 17.53 1.84
N ASP A 98 14.29 17.67 0.81
CA ASP A 98 14.49 18.94 0.06
C ASP A 98 13.46 19.17 -1.07
N ILE A 99 12.65 18.18 -1.44
CA ILE A 99 11.53 18.36 -2.35
C ILE A 99 10.32 18.76 -1.50
N LYS A 100 9.84 19.98 -1.69
CA LYS A 100 8.68 20.67 -1.08
C LYS A 100 7.32 19.93 -1.13
N ASN A 101 7.27 18.61 -1.00
CA ASN A 101 6.08 17.75 -1.08
C ASN A 101 6.11 16.63 -0.02
N GLN A 102 6.42 16.99 1.24
CA GLN A 102 6.38 16.09 2.40
C GLN A 102 5.01 15.41 2.63
N SER A 103 3.99 15.75 1.85
CA SER A 103 2.66 15.17 1.90
C SER A 103 2.36 14.17 0.79
N SER A 104 3.21 13.94 -0.23
CA SER A 104 2.81 13.12 -1.40
C SER A 104 2.48 11.68 -1.02
N ILE A 105 3.38 10.87 -0.45
CA ILE A 105 3.09 9.42 -0.26
C ILE A 105 1.92 9.16 0.67
N LEU A 106 1.82 9.87 1.82
CA LEU A 106 0.68 9.72 2.72
C LEU A 106 -0.62 10.20 2.06
N THR A 107 -0.58 11.35 1.36
CA THR A 107 -1.75 11.86 0.62
C THR A 107 -2.13 10.90 -0.49
N ASP A 108 -1.18 10.38 -1.25
CA ASP A 108 -1.36 9.46 -2.37
C ASP A 108 -1.86 8.11 -1.87
N THR A 109 -1.38 7.63 -0.73
CA THR A 109 -1.89 6.42 -0.06
C THR A 109 -3.33 6.63 0.39
N VAL A 110 -3.64 7.74 1.06
CA VAL A 110 -5.01 8.11 1.43
C VAL A 110 -5.88 8.27 0.18
N LEU A 111 -5.38 8.89 -0.88
CA LEU A 111 -6.09 9.08 -2.14
C LEU A 111 -6.38 7.74 -2.82
N ASN A 112 -5.42 6.81 -2.80
CA ASN A 112 -5.56 5.46 -3.33
C ASN A 112 -6.59 4.65 -2.53
N CYS A 113 -6.55 4.72 -1.19
CA CYS A 113 -7.59 4.14 -0.35
C CYS A 113 -8.98 4.72 -0.66
N LEU A 114 -9.08 6.04 -0.81
CA LEU A 114 -10.32 6.71 -1.18
C LEU A 114 -10.79 6.34 -2.59
N ASN A 115 -9.88 6.15 -3.55
CA ASN A 115 -10.20 5.73 -4.90
C ASN A 115 -10.72 4.29 -4.93
N ILE A 116 -10.12 3.36 -4.17
CA ILE A 116 -10.62 1.99 -4.05
C ILE A 116 -12.05 1.98 -3.48
N VAL A 117 -12.30 2.74 -2.40
CA VAL A 117 -13.63 2.85 -1.82
C VAL A 117 -14.61 3.48 -2.81
N ARG A 118 -14.20 4.55 -3.50
CA ARG A 118 -15.01 5.22 -4.53
C ARG A 118 -15.37 4.28 -5.66
N ASP A 119 -14.42 3.56 -6.23
CA ASP A 119 -14.63 2.69 -7.37
C ASP A 119 -15.54 1.51 -7.01
N TYR A 120 -15.35 0.92 -5.82
CA TYR A 120 -16.25 -0.10 -5.30
C TYR A 120 -17.69 0.40 -5.17
N TYR A 121 -17.90 1.60 -4.62
CA TYR A 121 -19.22 2.20 -4.47
C TYR A 121 -19.84 2.68 -5.80
N LEU A 122 -19.04 3.22 -6.73
CA LEU A 122 -19.56 3.67 -8.02
C LEU A 122 -19.93 2.50 -8.94
N ILE A 123 -19.17 1.40 -8.88
CA ILE A 123 -19.51 0.15 -9.58
C ILE A 123 -20.81 -0.43 -9.00
N SER A 124 -20.97 -0.46 -7.67
CA SER A 124 -22.19 -0.98 -7.05
C SER A 124 -23.43 -0.16 -7.40
N LEU A 125 -23.32 1.19 -7.39
CA LEU A 125 -24.42 2.08 -7.80
C LEU A 125 -24.79 1.94 -9.28
N LYS A 126 -23.81 1.84 -10.18
CA LYS A 126 -24.08 1.61 -11.61
C LYS A 126 -24.76 0.26 -11.86
N LEU A 127 -24.40 -0.78 -11.11
CA LEU A 127 -25.04 -2.10 -11.21
C LEU A 127 -26.48 -2.07 -10.68
N GLU A 128 -26.75 -1.35 -9.59
CA GLU A 128 -28.10 -1.12 -9.06
C GLU A 128 -28.98 -0.38 -10.08
N GLU A 129 -28.46 0.70 -10.68
CA GLU A 129 -29.18 1.49 -11.69
C GLU A 129 -29.48 0.68 -12.96
N ALA A 130 -28.50 -0.11 -13.43
CA ALA A 130 -28.68 -1.01 -14.58
C ALA A 130 -29.74 -2.09 -14.31
N LYS A 131 -29.76 -2.66 -13.10
CA LYS A 131 -30.79 -3.64 -12.67
C LYS A 131 -32.18 -3.01 -12.59
N ASN A 132 -32.29 -1.82 -12.01
CA ASN A 132 -33.58 -1.10 -11.90
C ASN A 132 -34.13 -0.71 -13.26
N THR A 133 -33.27 -0.29 -14.19
CA THR A 133 -33.67 0.04 -15.57
C THR A 133 -34.13 -1.21 -16.33
N THR A 134 -33.43 -2.34 -16.16
CA THR A 134 -33.79 -3.62 -16.79
C THR A 134 -35.08 -4.21 -16.20
N TYR A 135 -35.28 -4.10 -14.88
CA TYR A 135 -36.52 -4.47 -14.21
C TYR A 135 -37.71 -3.63 -14.70
N TYR A 136 -37.53 -2.31 -14.78
CA TYR A 136 -38.55 -1.39 -15.26
C TYR A 136 -38.94 -1.68 -16.72
N ASN A 137 -37.97 -1.92 -17.61
CA ASN A 137 -38.22 -2.18 -19.03
C ASN A 137 -38.81 -3.57 -19.31
N SER A 138 -38.48 -4.59 -18.51
CA SER A 138 -39.07 -5.93 -18.62
C SER A 138 -40.53 -5.97 -18.15
N HIS A 139 -40.89 -5.19 -17.14
CA HIS A 139 -42.27 -5.14 -16.61
C HIS A 139 -43.16 -4.11 -17.32
N LYS A 140 -42.60 -3.16 -18.09
CA LYS A 140 -43.37 -2.24 -18.95
C LYS A 140 -43.86 -2.88 -20.26
N ASN A 141 -43.15 -3.88 -20.77
CA ASN A 141 -43.42 -4.51 -22.07
C ASN A 141 -44.31 -5.76 -21.99
N ALA A 142 -44.73 -6.18 -20.81
CA ALA A 142 -45.74 -7.23 -20.64
C ALA A 142 -47.15 -6.64 -20.87
N ARG A 143 -47.56 -6.46 -22.13
CA ARG A 143 -48.97 -6.22 -22.48
C ARG A 143 -49.77 -7.51 -22.25
N PRO A 144 -51.01 -7.44 -21.71
CA PRO A 144 -51.89 -8.61 -21.66
C PRO A 144 -52.29 -8.96 -23.09
N THR A 145 -51.92 -10.14 -23.57
CA THR A 145 -52.44 -10.70 -24.82
C THR A 145 -53.94 -10.89 -24.67
N GLY A 146 -54.71 -10.16 -25.47
CA GLY A 146 -56.16 -10.12 -25.40
C GLY A 146 -56.81 -11.48 -25.62
N THR A 147 -57.98 -11.66 -24.98
CA THR A 147 -58.94 -12.66 -25.42
C THR A 147 -60.15 -11.89 -25.96
N GLU A 148 -60.21 -11.75 -27.29
CA GLU A 148 -61.48 -11.54 -27.97
C GLU A 148 -62.30 -12.83 -27.82
N ARG A 149 -63.58 -12.71 -27.46
CA ARG A 149 -64.62 -13.61 -27.95
C ARG A 149 -65.99 -12.93 -27.84
N HIS A 150 -66.49 -12.56 -29.02
CA HIS A 150 -67.90 -12.42 -29.33
C HIS A 150 -68.67 -13.69 -28.99
N THR A 151 -69.82 -13.54 -28.31
CA THR A 151 -71.10 -14.29 -28.41
C THR A 151 -72.02 -13.66 -27.35
N ASN A 152 -73.23 -13.15 -27.58
CA ASN A 152 -74.20 -13.20 -28.68
C ASN A 152 -74.90 -11.84 -28.78
#